data_AF-A0A1V9EFA3-F1
#
_entry.id   AF-A0A1V9EFA3-F1
#
_cell.length_a   1.000
_cell.length_b   1.000
_cell.length_c   1.000
_cell.angle_alpha   90.00
_cell.angle_beta   90.00
_cell.angle_gamma   90.00
#
_symmetry.space_group_name_H-M   'P 1'
#
loop_
_entity.id
_entity.type
_entity.pdbx_description
1 polymer ?
#
loop_
_entity_poly.entity_id
_entity_poly.type
_entity_poly.pdbx_seq_one_letter_code
_entity_poly.pdbx_strand_id
1 'polypeptide(L)'
;MGYERVLSPKRSISVNFGKASLPKLVNINTDSFQVQNDKKRSGVNISIDYRFYLARENKFKAPHGLYIGPYYSYNRFTNEVDWSAKNNSSTTNISTSTKFNIHTVGFELGYQFIFWNRLALDLILVGPGLGFYNYKATIESNIDPAKREQIQEGLKQLLTQKFPGMNYVFSDEEINADGVMRTNTIGYRYIVQIGFNF
;
A
#
# COMPACT_ATOMS: atom_id res chain seq x y z
N MET A 1 -9.76 10.70 -3.74
CA MET A 1 -10.11 11.84 -4.62
C MET A 1 -9.12 11.86 -5.76
N GLY A 2 -9.58 12.10 -6.98
CA GLY A 2 -8.72 12.12 -8.16
C GLY A 2 -9.14 13.23 -9.10
N TYR A 3 -8.20 13.70 -9.91
CA TYR A 3 -8.44 14.67 -10.96
C TYR A 3 -7.73 14.21 -12.23
N GLU A 4 -8.45 14.25 -13.34
CA GLU A 4 -7.94 13.94 -14.66
C GLU A 4 -8.01 15.17 -15.55
N ARG A 5 -6.93 15.45 -16.27
CA ARG A 5 -6.84 16.51 -17.26
C ARG A 5 -6.60 15.91 -18.64
N VAL A 6 -7.52 16.15 -19.57
CA VAL A 6 -7.29 15.86 -20.99
C VAL A 6 -6.29 16.87 -21.54
N LEU A 7 -5.18 16.36 -22.09
CA LEU A 7 -4.10 17.17 -22.68
C LEU A 7 -4.25 17.27 -24.20
N SER A 8 -4.75 16.21 -24.82
CA SER A 8 -5.03 16.13 -26.25
C SER A 8 -6.16 15.13 -26.51
N PRO A 9 -6.72 15.04 -27.73
CA PRO A 9 -7.77 14.07 -28.05
C PRO A 9 -7.43 12.60 -27.76
N LYS A 10 -6.14 12.27 -27.59
CA LYS A 10 -5.63 10.92 -27.34
C LYS A 10 -4.80 10.79 -26.06
N ARG A 11 -4.71 11.83 -25.23
CA ARG A 11 -3.83 11.83 -24.05
C ARG A 11 -4.46 12.55 -22.88
N SER A 12 -4.32 11.98 -21.69
CA SER A 12 -4.65 12.63 -20.43
C SER A 12 -3.60 12.35 -19.36
N ILE A 13 -3.65 13.13 -18.30
CA ILE A 13 -2.90 12.87 -17.06
C ILE A 13 -3.90 12.81 -15.92
N SER A 14 -3.78 11.79 -15.07
CA SER A 14 -4.62 11.61 -13.89
C SER A 14 -3.77 11.59 -12.64
N VAL A 15 -4.24 12.25 -11.59
CA VAL A 15 -3.63 12.25 -10.26
C VAL A 15 -4.68 11.83 -9.25
N ASN A 16 -4.36 10.82 -8.46
CA ASN A 16 -5.23 10.26 -7.45
C ASN A 16 -4.55 10.37 -6.08
N PHE A 17 -5.31 10.83 -5.08
CA PHE A 17 -4.89 10.90 -3.69
C PHE A 17 -5.97 10.29 -2.78
N GLY A 18 -5.58 9.43 -1.85
CA GLY A 18 -6.49 8.76 -0.95
C GLY A 18 -5.92 8.54 0.44
N LYS A 19 -6.80 8.38 1.42
CA LYS A 19 -6.43 7.76 2.69
C LYS A 19 -6.52 6.26 2.52
N ALA A 20 -5.49 5.57 2.98
CA ALA A 20 -5.47 4.12 3.10
C ALA A 20 -5.22 3.77 4.56
N SER A 21 -5.71 2.64 5.04
CA SER A 21 -5.32 2.14 6.35
C SER A 21 -5.08 0.66 6.24
N LEU A 22 -4.04 0.19 6.91
CA LEU A 22 -3.80 -1.23 7.07
C LEU A 22 -5.04 -1.90 7.72
N PRO A 23 -5.32 -3.19 7.49
CA PRO A 23 -6.36 -3.90 8.25
C PRO A 23 -6.11 -3.84 9.76
N LYS A 24 -7.16 -3.97 10.58
CA LYS A 24 -6.99 -4.05 12.06
C LYS A 24 -6.21 -5.31 12.39
N LEU A 25 -5.23 -5.18 13.27
CA LEU A 25 -4.55 -6.32 13.88
C LEU A 25 -5.52 -6.94 14.88
N VAL A 26 -6.46 -7.77 14.41
CA VAL A 26 -7.40 -8.47 15.29
C VAL A 26 -6.70 -9.73 15.80
N ASN A 27 -6.53 -9.79 17.13
CA ASN A 27 -6.07 -10.95 17.92
C ASN A 27 -4.74 -11.57 17.49
N ILE A 28 -3.65 -11.01 18.01
CA ILE A 28 -2.33 -11.67 18.01
C ILE A 28 -2.07 -12.02 19.47
N ASN A 29 -2.34 -13.27 19.81
CA ASN A 29 -1.93 -13.88 21.06
C ASN A 29 -0.79 -14.83 20.73
N THR A 30 0.44 -14.44 21.05
CA THR A 30 1.57 -15.35 21.12
C THR A 30 1.81 -15.66 22.60
N ASP A 31 2.43 -16.80 22.91
CA ASP A 31 2.64 -17.26 24.30
C ASP A 31 3.39 -16.24 25.21
N SER A 32 4.11 -15.28 24.62
CA SER A 32 4.90 -14.25 25.31
C SER A 32 4.41 -12.80 25.15
N PHE A 33 3.50 -12.51 24.20
CA PHE A 33 3.08 -11.13 23.87
C PHE A 33 1.59 -11.03 23.55
N GLN A 34 0.93 -10.04 24.15
CA GLN A 34 -0.46 -9.68 23.83
C GLN A 34 -0.54 -8.23 23.35
N VAL A 35 -1.16 -8.03 22.19
CA VAL A 35 -1.51 -6.69 21.69
C VAL A 35 -2.53 -6.08 22.64
N GLN A 36 -2.15 -5.01 23.33
CA GLN A 36 -3.01 -4.39 24.34
C GLN A 36 -3.86 -3.27 23.74
N ASN A 37 -3.28 -2.48 22.81
CA ASN A 37 -3.98 -1.36 22.19
C ASN A 37 -3.42 -1.00 20.80
N ASP A 38 -4.30 -0.82 19.82
CA ASP A 38 -3.99 -0.24 18.50
C ASP A 38 -4.20 1.27 18.60
N LYS A 39 -3.13 2.02 18.89
CA LYS A 39 -3.20 3.46 19.22
C LYS A 39 -3.52 4.31 18.01
N LYS A 40 -2.83 4.07 16.89
CA LYS A 40 -2.90 4.93 15.72
C LYS A 40 -2.53 4.20 14.45
N ARG A 41 -3.45 4.28 13.50
CA ARG A 41 -3.25 3.75 12.15
C ARG A 41 -3.64 4.77 11.11
N SER A 42 -2.68 5.13 10.27
CA SER A 42 -2.91 6.02 9.14
C SER A 42 -2.14 5.58 7.92
N GLY A 43 -2.65 5.96 6.76
CA GLY A 43 -1.94 5.77 5.52
C GLY A 43 -2.48 6.69 4.44
N VAL A 44 -1.63 6.89 3.46
CA VAL A 44 -1.90 7.74 2.30
C VAL A 44 -1.50 6.98 1.05
N ASN A 45 -2.29 7.14 0.00
CA ASN A 45 -2.01 6.66 -1.34
C ASN A 45 -1.97 7.86 -2.28
N ILE A 46 -0.96 7.89 -3.14
CA ILE A 46 -0.83 8.84 -4.24
C ILE A 46 -0.56 8.03 -5.49
N SER A 47 -1.25 8.31 -6.59
CA SER A 47 -0.92 7.75 -7.90
C SER A 47 -1.01 8.79 -9.00
N ILE A 48 -0.15 8.65 -9.99
CA ILE A 48 -0.08 9.51 -11.17
C ILE A 48 -0.03 8.60 -12.38
N ASP A 49 -0.93 8.85 -13.33
CA ASP A 49 -1.15 8.01 -14.50
C ASP A 49 -1.06 8.90 -15.75
N TYR A 50 -0.22 8.54 -16.72
CA TYR A 50 -0.17 9.22 -18.02
C TYR A 50 -0.80 8.34 -19.09
N ARG A 51 -1.98 8.70 -19.56
CA ARG A 51 -2.84 7.81 -20.34
C ARG A 51 -2.81 8.15 -21.82
N PHE A 52 -2.66 7.14 -22.66
CA PHE A 52 -2.76 7.19 -24.10
C PHE A 52 -4.01 6.42 -24.56
N TYR A 53 -4.99 7.14 -25.10
CA TYR A 53 -6.22 6.55 -25.62
C TYR A 53 -6.00 6.01 -27.03
N LEU A 54 -6.34 4.74 -27.23
CA LEU A 54 -6.13 4.01 -28.48
C LEU A 54 -7.19 4.41 -29.51
N ALA A 55 -6.86 5.42 -30.33
CA ALA A 55 -7.83 6.11 -31.18
C ALA A 55 -8.37 5.32 -32.37
N ARG A 56 -7.76 4.18 -32.75
CA ARG A 56 -8.31 3.32 -33.82
C ARG A 56 -9.39 2.39 -33.27
N GLU A 57 -9.32 2.10 -31.99
CA GLU A 57 -10.13 1.18 -31.23
C GLU A 57 -11.26 1.93 -30.51
N ASN A 58 -11.04 3.21 -30.20
CA ASN A 58 -12.00 4.07 -29.54
C ASN A 58 -12.86 4.85 -30.52
N LYS A 59 -14.18 4.72 -30.37
CA LYS A 59 -15.18 5.56 -31.07
C LYS A 59 -15.14 7.03 -30.61
N PHE A 60 -14.75 7.27 -29.36
CA PHE A 60 -14.77 8.58 -28.73
C PHE A 60 -13.35 9.11 -28.47
N LYS A 61 -13.23 10.43 -28.29
CA LYS A 61 -11.97 11.07 -27.86
C LYS A 61 -11.77 10.85 -26.35
N ALA A 62 -10.54 11.04 -25.89
CA ALA A 62 -10.24 11.10 -24.46
C ALA A 62 -11.21 12.04 -23.71
N PRO A 63 -11.70 11.67 -22.52
CA PRO A 63 -11.24 10.56 -21.70
C PRO A 63 -12.10 9.28 -21.83
N HIS A 64 -12.85 9.09 -22.93
CA HIS A 64 -13.70 7.92 -23.12
C HIS A 64 -13.04 6.88 -24.03
N GLY A 65 -12.69 5.72 -23.46
CA GLY A 65 -12.29 4.53 -24.21
C GLY A 65 -11.17 3.74 -23.56
N LEU A 66 -10.63 2.80 -24.33
CA LEU A 66 -9.46 1.99 -24.00
C LEU A 66 -8.21 2.88 -23.98
N TYR A 67 -7.40 2.74 -22.95
CA TYR A 67 -6.13 3.43 -22.81
C TYR A 67 -5.03 2.49 -22.32
N ILE A 68 -3.79 2.89 -22.63
CA ILE A 68 -2.59 2.34 -22.03
C ILE A 68 -1.73 3.49 -21.49
N GLY A 69 -0.89 3.24 -20.48
CA GLY A 69 -0.07 4.31 -19.93
C GLY A 69 0.95 3.84 -18.90
N PRO A 70 2.08 4.55 -18.73
CA PRO A 70 2.87 4.37 -17.52
C PRO A 70 2.12 4.94 -16.32
N TYR A 71 2.31 4.29 -15.16
CA TYR A 71 1.83 4.79 -13.89
C TYR A 71 2.93 4.77 -12.83
N TYR A 72 2.76 5.65 -11.85
CA TYR A 72 3.50 5.65 -10.61
C TYR A 72 2.51 5.67 -9.44
N SER A 73 2.76 4.85 -8.42
CA SER A 73 2.03 4.93 -7.15
C SER A 73 2.96 4.93 -5.96
N TYR A 74 2.56 5.67 -4.94
CA TYR A 74 3.19 5.75 -3.65
C TYR A 74 2.17 5.45 -2.57
N ASN A 75 2.46 4.45 -1.75
CA ASN A 75 1.67 4.11 -0.58
C ASN A 75 2.52 4.25 0.66
N ARG A 76 2.01 4.95 1.65
CA ARG A 76 2.63 5.04 2.97
C ARG A 76 1.65 4.61 4.02
N PHE A 77 2.10 3.76 4.91
CA PHE A 77 1.35 3.30 6.06
C PHE A 77 2.18 3.50 7.33
N THR A 78 1.52 3.93 8.39
CA THR A 78 2.11 4.13 9.70
C THR A 78 1.21 3.49 10.74
N ASN A 79 1.80 2.70 11.62
CA ASN A 79 1.09 2.04 12.70
C ASN A 79 1.83 2.21 14.03
N GLU A 80 1.11 2.47 15.11
CA GLU A 80 1.62 2.50 16.47
C GLU A 80 0.88 1.45 17.30
N VAL A 81 1.63 0.50 17.85
CA VAL A 81 1.11 -0.63 18.61
C VAL A 81 1.76 -0.66 19.98
N ASP A 82 0.94 -0.80 21.03
CA ASP A 82 1.42 -1.09 22.37
C ASP A 82 1.31 -2.59 22.65
N TRP A 83 2.43 -3.18 23.05
CA TRP A 83 2.54 -4.58 23.45
C TRP A 83 2.57 -4.68 24.96
N SER A 84 1.85 -5.65 25.50
CA SER A 84 2.03 -6.07 26.90
C SER A 84 2.89 -7.33 26.94
N ALA A 85 4.08 -7.21 27.54
CA ALA A 85 4.95 -8.34 27.80
C ALA A 85 4.74 -8.78 29.26
N LYS A 86 4.33 -10.04 29.46
CA LYS A 86 4.21 -10.63 30.81
C LYS A 86 5.56 -11.21 31.23
N ASN A 87 6.15 -10.64 32.26
CA ASN A 87 7.17 -11.32 33.07
C ASN A 87 6.50 -11.87 34.34
N ASN A 88 7.04 -12.94 34.92
CA ASN A 88 6.50 -13.72 36.05
C ASN A 88 6.02 -12.94 37.29
N SER A 89 6.21 -11.61 37.35
CA SER A 89 5.71 -10.73 38.42
C SER A 89 5.43 -9.27 37.99
N SER A 90 5.52 -8.91 36.70
CA SER A 90 5.19 -7.55 36.21
C SER A 90 4.82 -7.50 34.71
N THR A 91 3.91 -6.60 34.37
CA THR A 91 3.53 -6.29 32.97
C THR A 91 4.29 -5.06 32.52
N THR A 92 5.10 -5.18 31.47
CA THR A 92 5.77 -4.03 30.86
C THR A 92 5.09 -3.68 29.55
N ASN A 93 4.75 -2.40 29.36
CA ASN A 93 4.23 -1.89 28.12
C ASN A 93 5.39 -1.50 27.20
N ILE A 94 5.36 -1.98 25.97
CA ILE A 94 6.36 -1.70 24.95
C ILE A 94 5.67 -1.06 23.77
N SER A 95 6.01 0.18 23.44
CA SER A 95 5.47 0.82 22.23
C SER A 95 6.33 0.50 21.02
N THR A 96 5.69 0.18 19.90
CA THR A 96 6.34 0.00 18.59
C THR A 96 5.70 0.90 17.55
N SER A 97 6.54 1.63 16.80
CA SER A 97 6.12 2.39 15.63
C SER A 97 6.62 1.73 14.36
N THR A 98 5.73 1.49 13.41
CA THR A 98 6.06 0.89 12.11
C THR A 98 5.73 1.86 10.99
N LYS A 99 6.60 1.89 9.98
CA LYS A 99 6.43 2.69 8.76
C LYS A 99 6.65 1.78 7.57
N PHE A 100 5.67 1.71 6.68
CA PHE A 100 5.75 0.92 5.47
C PHE A 100 5.53 1.81 4.26
N ASN A 101 6.52 1.89 3.39
CA ASN A 101 6.47 2.66 2.16
C ASN A 101 6.55 1.70 0.98
N ILE A 102 5.70 1.93 -0.01
CA ILE A 102 5.66 1.17 -1.26
C ILE A 102 5.68 2.16 -2.41
N HIS A 103 6.70 2.05 -3.26
CA HIS A 103 6.74 2.73 -4.53
C HIS A 103 6.45 1.70 -5.62
N THR A 104 5.60 2.01 -6.59
CA THR A 104 5.36 1.13 -7.73
C THR A 104 5.42 1.92 -9.00
N VAL A 105 6.20 1.45 -9.96
CA VAL A 105 6.27 2.00 -11.32
C VAL A 105 5.88 0.87 -12.27
N GLY A 106 4.99 1.15 -13.21
CA GLY A 106 4.51 0.14 -14.12
C GLY A 106 3.82 0.70 -15.34
N PHE A 107 3.17 -0.19 -16.07
CA PHE A 107 2.28 0.15 -17.17
C PHE A 107 0.89 -0.36 -16.85
N GLU A 108 -0.12 0.36 -17.32
CA GLU A 108 -1.52 0.01 -17.17
C GLU A 108 -2.23 -0.06 -18.51
N LEU A 109 -3.22 -0.95 -18.56
CA LEU A 109 -4.25 -1.04 -19.58
C LEU A 109 -5.59 -0.93 -18.85
N GLY A 110 -6.38 0.04 -19.28
CA GLY A 110 -7.67 0.32 -18.68
C GLY A 110 -8.69 0.80 -19.70
N TYR A 111 -9.95 0.83 -19.29
CA TYR A 111 -11.05 1.34 -20.08
C TYR A 111 -11.86 2.31 -19.25
N GLN A 112 -12.08 3.50 -19.79
CA GLN A 112 -12.89 4.54 -19.17
C GLN A 112 -14.17 4.78 -19.95
N PHE A 113 -15.31 4.58 -19.28
CA PHE A 113 -16.64 4.87 -19.78
C PHE A 113 -17.08 6.25 -19.32
N ILE A 114 -17.69 7.02 -20.22
CA ILE A 114 -18.40 8.25 -19.86
C ILE A 114 -19.90 8.06 -20.16
N PHE A 115 -20.70 7.99 -19.11
CA PHE A 115 -22.16 7.86 -19.20
C PHE A 115 -22.83 9.23 -19.03
N TRP A 116 -23.84 9.49 -19.87
CA TRP A 116 -24.64 10.72 -19.86
C TRP A 116 -23.80 12.02 -19.84
N ASN A 117 -22.60 11.97 -20.43
CA ASN A 117 -21.59 13.04 -20.44
C ASN A 117 -21.13 13.55 -19.05
N ARG A 118 -21.54 12.90 -17.96
CA ARG A 118 -21.33 13.39 -16.59
C ARG A 118 -20.74 12.35 -15.65
N LEU A 119 -21.07 11.07 -15.80
CA LEU A 119 -20.56 10.02 -14.93
C LEU A 119 -19.40 9.30 -15.61
N ALA A 120 -18.24 9.27 -14.95
CA ALA A 120 -17.08 8.52 -15.42
C ALA A 120 -16.93 7.23 -14.61
N LEU A 121 -16.79 6.11 -15.31
CA LEU A 121 -16.39 4.83 -14.73
C LEU A 121 -15.07 4.41 -15.36
N ASP A 122 -14.01 4.40 -14.57
CA ASP A 122 -12.66 4.05 -15.02
C ASP A 122 -12.24 2.71 -14.42
N LEU A 123 -11.84 1.80 -15.28
CA LEU A 123 -11.41 0.44 -14.95
C LEU A 123 -9.96 0.27 -15.37
N ILE A 124 -9.05 0.16 -14.40
CA ILE A 124 -7.69 -0.32 -14.64
C ILE A 124 -7.75 -1.84 -14.54
N LEU A 125 -7.71 -2.51 -15.69
CA LEU A 125 -7.92 -3.95 -15.80
C LEU A 125 -6.61 -4.71 -15.57
N VAL A 126 -5.53 -4.19 -16.14
CA VAL A 126 -4.21 -4.81 -16.08
C VAL A 126 -3.18 -3.74 -15.77
N GLY A 127 -2.38 -3.96 -14.73
CA GLY A 127 -1.36 -2.99 -14.32
C GLY A 127 -0.11 -3.64 -13.76
N PRO A 128 0.71 -4.35 -14.56
CA PRO A 128 1.96 -4.89 -14.08
C PRO A 128 2.95 -3.77 -13.77
N GLY A 129 3.74 -3.96 -12.72
CA GLY A 129 4.79 -3.01 -12.36
C GLY A 129 5.85 -3.62 -11.47
N LEU A 130 6.89 -2.84 -11.21
CA LEU A 130 7.91 -3.14 -10.21
C LEU A 130 7.59 -2.36 -8.95
N GLY A 131 7.39 -3.09 -7.86
CA GLY A 131 7.17 -2.56 -6.52
C GLY A 131 8.47 -2.55 -5.73
N PHE A 132 8.76 -1.44 -5.07
CA PHE A 132 9.86 -1.23 -4.14
C PHE A 132 9.28 -1.02 -2.75
N TYR A 133 9.57 -1.95 -1.85
CA TYR A 133 8.96 -2.06 -0.54
C TYR A 133 10.00 -1.75 0.53
N ASN A 134 9.66 -0.84 1.44
CA ASN A 134 10.55 -0.45 2.53
C ASN A 134 9.74 -0.41 3.83
N TYR A 135 9.98 -1.40 4.67
CA TYR A 135 9.40 -1.54 5.99
C TYR A 135 10.43 -1.13 7.05
N LYS A 136 9.99 -0.33 8.04
CA LYS A 136 10.80 0.07 9.19
C LYS A 136 9.99 -0.09 10.47
N ALA A 137 10.50 -0.90 11.40
CA ALA A 137 10.03 -1.03 12.76
C ALA A 137 10.96 -0.26 13.71
N THR A 138 10.39 0.54 14.60
CA THR A 138 11.10 1.27 15.66
C THR A 138 10.51 0.85 16.99
N ILE A 139 11.35 0.30 17.85
CA ILE A 139 10.99 -0.20 19.18
C ILE A 139 11.62 0.75 20.21
N GLU A 140 10.91 1.02 21.31
CA GLU A 140 11.43 1.85 22.41
C GLU A 140 12.78 1.33 22.95
N SER A 141 13.66 2.26 23.30
CA SER A 141 15.11 2.04 23.44
C SER A 141 15.56 1.23 24.66
N ASN A 142 14.67 0.99 25.63
CA ASN A 142 15.02 0.43 26.94
C ASN A 142 14.63 -1.05 27.09
N ILE A 143 14.96 -1.86 26.08
CA ILE A 143 14.56 -3.27 26.01
C ILE A 143 15.79 -4.13 25.74
N ASP A 144 15.85 -5.27 26.43
CA ASP A 144 16.85 -6.32 26.23
C ASP A 144 16.96 -6.71 24.72
N PRO A 145 18.18 -6.80 24.16
CA PRO A 145 18.41 -7.29 22.80
C PRO A 145 17.65 -8.57 22.44
N ALA A 146 17.55 -9.55 23.34
CA ALA A 146 16.84 -10.81 23.07
C ALA A 146 15.31 -10.61 22.91
N LYS A 147 14.73 -9.70 23.70
CA LYS A 147 13.30 -9.33 23.57
C LYS A 147 13.04 -8.51 22.31
N ARG A 148 14.00 -7.67 21.91
CA ARG A 148 13.93 -6.88 20.67
C ARG A 148 13.85 -7.78 19.44
N GLU A 149 14.66 -8.84 19.40
CA GLU A 149 14.65 -9.82 18.31
C GLU A 149 13.31 -10.55 18.21
N GLN A 150 12.75 -11.01 19.35
CA GLN A 150 11.43 -11.64 19.40
C GLN A 150 10.30 -10.71 18.89
N ILE A 151 10.35 -9.43 19.25
CA ILE A 151 9.38 -8.44 18.76
C ILE A 151 9.55 -8.20 17.26
N GLN A 152 10.79 -8.12 16.77
CA GLN A 152 11.06 -7.98 15.34
C GLN A 152 10.53 -9.18 14.55
N GLU A 153 10.77 -10.41 15.03
CA GLU A 153 10.26 -11.61 14.41
C GLU A 153 8.72 -11.65 14.42
N GLY A 154 8.10 -11.30 15.54
CA GLY A 154 6.64 -11.15 15.63
C GLY A 154 6.11 -10.14 14.60
N LEU A 155 6.74 -8.97 14.47
CA LEU A 155 6.35 -7.97 13.46
C LEU A 155 6.53 -8.49 12.03
N LYS A 156 7.57 -9.27 11.75
CA LYS A 156 7.78 -9.92 10.44
C LYS A 156 6.64 -10.90 10.16
N GLN A 157 6.33 -11.80 11.09
CA GLN A 157 5.24 -12.77 10.94
C GLN A 157 3.90 -12.10 10.70
N LEU A 158 3.64 -10.96 11.36
CA LEU A 158 2.42 -10.19 11.14
C LEU A 158 2.37 -9.56 9.76
N LEU A 159 3.48 -8.99 9.31
CA LEU A 159 3.58 -8.41 7.99
C LEU A 159 3.38 -9.47 6.91
N THR A 160 3.94 -10.67 7.08
CA THR A 160 3.84 -11.74 6.08
C THR A 160 2.46 -12.41 6.12
N GLN A 161 1.98 -12.85 7.29
CA GLN A 161 0.74 -13.63 7.40
C GLN A 161 -0.54 -12.81 7.17
N LYS A 162 -0.57 -11.54 7.61
CA LYS A 162 -1.81 -10.74 7.61
C LYS A 162 -1.94 -9.85 6.38
N PHE A 163 -0.86 -9.58 5.65
CA PHE A 163 -0.95 -8.83 4.40
C PHE A 163 -0.94 -9.76 3.20
N PRO A 164 -2.03 -9.77 2.40
CA PRO A 164 -2.09 -10.55 1.18
C PRO A 164 -0.88 -10.26 0.28
N GLY A 165 -0.21 -11.31 -0.20
CA GLY A 165 0.95 -11.19 -1.08
C GLY A 165 2.29 -10.95 -0.38
N MET A 166 2.31 -10.55 0.90
CA MET A 166 3.56 -10.19 1.57
C MET A 166 4.43 -11.38 1.98
N ASN A 167 3.80 -12.55 2.17
CA ASN A 167 4.51 -13.84 2.24
C ASN A 167 5.43 -14.07 1.03
N TYR A 168 5.00 -13.64 -0.17
CA TYR A 168 5.81 -13.79 -1.39
C TYR A 168 6.84 -12.67 -1.51
N VAL A 169 6.44 -11.44 -1.17
CA VAL A 169 7.27 -10.23 -1.26
C VAL A 169 8.49 -10.30 -0.31
N PHE A 170 8.33 -10.85 0.89
CA PHE A 170 9.35 -10.91 1.94
C PHE A 170 9.77 -12.34 2.35
N SER A 171 9.52 -13.34 1.50
CA SER A 171 9.81 -14.75 1.81
C SER A 171 11.26 -15.00 2.27
N ASP A 172 12.23 -14.36 1.60
CA ASP A 172 13.65 -14.57 1.84
C ASP A 172 14.36 -13.41 2.57
N GLU A 173 13.60 -12.41 3.02
CA GLU A 173 14.18 -11.16 3.56
C GLU A 173 14.13 -11.11 5.09
N GLU A 174 15.23 -10.76 5.73
CA GLU A 174 15.33 -10.61 7.17
C GLU A 174 15.26 -9.14 7.59
N ILE A 175 14.74 -8.91 8.80
CA ILE A 175 14.76 -7.58 9.40
C ILE A 175 16.20 -7.33 9.87
N ASN A 176 16.85 -6.29 9.35
CA ASN A 176 18.21 -5.95 9.78
C ASN A 176 18.23 -5.43 11.23
N ALA A 177 19.43 -5.29 11.82
CA ALA A 177 19.60 -4.83 13.20
C ALA A 177 18.90 -3.48 13.52
N ASP A 178 18.72 -2.64 12.50
CA ASP A 178 18.04 -1.33 12.58
C ASP A 178 16.51 -1.42 12.47
N GLY A 179 15.95 -2.63 12.34
CA GLY A 179 14.51 -2.84 12.19
C GLY A 179 13.99 -2.55 10.79
N VAL A 180 14.86 -2.52 9.78
CA VAL A 180 14.53 -2.20 8.39
C VAL A 180 14.54 -3.47 7.53
N MET A 181 13.52 -3.59 6.68
CA MET A 181 13.41 -4.65 5.68
C MET A 181 13.05 -4.03 4.32
N ARG A 182 13.80 -4.38 3.28
CA ARG A 182 13.63 -3.85 1.92
C ARG A 182 13.55 -5.00 0.94
N THR A 183 12.68 -4.87 -0.05
CA THR A 183 12.57 -5.85 -1.13
C THR A 183 11.96 -5.21 -2.36
N ASN A 184 12.23 -5.80 -3.52
CA ASN A 184 11.64 -5.40 -4.79
C ASN A 184 11.00 -6.61 -5.44
N THR A 185 9.76 -6.48 -5.91
CA THR A 185 9.07 -7.57 -6.59
C THR A 185 8.10 -7.07 -7.65
N ILE A 186 7.58 -7.99 -8.45
CA ILE A 186 6.55 -7.70 -9.44
C ILE A 186 5.24 -7.44 -8.69
N GLY A 187 4.63 -6.30 -8.98
CA GLY A 187 3.32 -5.90 -8.50
C GLY A 187 2.27 -5.94 -9.62
N TYR A 188 1.02 -5.98 -9.20
CA TYR A 188 -0.13 -5.87 -10.09
C TYR A 188 -1.15 -4.88 -9.53
N ARG A 189 -1.68 -4.02 -10.38
CA ARG A 189 -2.70 -3.02 -10.06
C ARG A 189 -4.01 -3.35 -10.78
N TYR A 190 -5.09 -3.38 -10.03
CA TYR A 190 -6.47 -3.42 -10.52
C TYR A 190 -7.30 -2.39 -9.75
N ILE A 191 -7.99 -1.49 -10.45
CA ILE A 191 -8.74 -0.40 -9.81
C ILE A 191 -10.05 -0.17 -10.54
N VAL A 192 -11.10 0.08 -9.75
CA VAL A 192 -12.38 0.62 -10.23
C VAL A 192 -12.55 2.01 -9.63
N GLN A 193 -12.75 3.02 -10.48
CA GLN A 193 -12.93 4.42 -10.10
C GLN A 193 -14.26 4.94 -10.64
N ILE A 194 -14.99 5.68 -9.79
CA ILE A 194 -16.19 6.41 -10.18
C ILE A 194 -15.88 7.89 -10.02
N GLY A 195 -16.15 8.69 -11.05
CA GLY A 195 -15.89 10.11 -11.09
C GLY A 195 -17.00 10.90 -11.78
N PHE A 196 -16.88 12.22 -11.73
CA PHE A 196 -17.73 13.14 -12.47
C PHE A 196 -16.92 13.83 -13.58
N ASN A 197 -17.49 13.86 -14.78
CA ASN A 197 -17.01 14.61 -15.94
C ASN A 197 -17.76 15.94 -16.01
N PHE A 198 -17.02 17.05 -16.05
CA PHE A 198 -17.54 18.41 -16.05
C PHE A 198 -17.27 19.12 -17.38
#